data_AF-A0A1Z4N6I3-F1
#
_entry.id   AF-A0A1Z4N6I3-F1
#
_cell.length_a   1.000
_cell.length_b   1.000
_cell.length_c   1.000
_cell.angle_alpha   90.00
_cell.angle_beta   90.00
_cell.angle_gamma   90.00
#
_symmetry.space_group_name_H-M   'P 1'
#
loop_
_entity.id
_entity.type
_entity.pdbx_description
1 polymer ?
#
loop_
_entity_poly.entity_id
_entity_poly.type
_entity_poly.pdbx_seq_one_letter_code
_entity_poly.pdbx_strand_id
1 'polypeptide(L)'
;MKLDCNENCFLEYNLSKSVGVRVTSTFYGYSGFYGEHCLRSSLEYIYARYLDYMNIGWTYEHKTYSLSNGVRYKPDFLLETGEYVEIKGAFNFQYDLPKVQLFESEYNVKVSILQEKDLRQLIKPTPFIFEHLKHEWKSLAKVRGMNSFGNKNPMYGVNQTQETRAKIRAQAIARFADPEFKEKFLNSPKRKAYHQSRKGQKTGLIAPRYTLICEFCQKNFEVIRHKVSQRRFCSKHCSVQAQHGKTSITNPGIQALAYTFALDNSEKLYSLKLNKLKEVFQPLWDLIQEEYNILDIRTICQIVVGKPCSRKEFLYYLRSYVQNVRGATGNIEPVELEDKKPLG
;
A
#
# COMPACT_ATOMS: atom_id res chain seq x y z
N MET A 1 36.34 43.56 19.46
CA MET A 1 35.24 43.89 18.54
C MET A 1 34.19 42.80 18.70
N LYS A 2 33.16 43.07 19.52
CA LYS A 2 32.00 42.20 19.68
C LYS A 2 31.10 42.43 18.47
N LEU A 3 30.67 41.38 17.80
CA LEU A 3 29.45 41.40 17.00
C LEU A 3 28.71 40.08 17.24
N ASP A 4 27.47 40.29 17.66
CA ASP A 4 26.56 39.34 18.26
C ASP A 4 26.09 38.25 17.29
N CYS A 5 25.95 37.04 17.82
CA CYS A 5 25.14 36.01 17.24
C CYS A 5 23.69 36.26 17.67
N ASN A 6 22.79 36.47 16.71
CA ASN A 6 21.39 36.11 16.91
C ASN A 6 20.68 35.74 15.60
N GLU A 7 20.06 34.56 15.67
CA GLU A 7 18.73 34.21 15.19
C GLU A 7 18.42 34.06 13.68
N ASN A 8 17.76 32.93 13.42
CA ASN A 8 16.82 32.64 12.34
C ASN A 8 17.38 32.45 10.91
N CYS A 9 17.74 31.19 10.62
CA CYS A 9 17.66 30.68 9.25
C CYS A 9 16.90 29.34 9.22
N PHE A 10 15.62 29.39 9.57
CA PHE A 10 14.65 28.41 9.09
C PHE A 10 14.32 28.75 7.63
N LEU A 11 15.05 28.14 6.69
CA LEU A 11 14.60 28.07 5.31
C LEU A 11 13.59 26.91 5.21
N GLU A 12 12.34 27.22 5.56
CA GLU A 12 11.18 26.48 5.13
C GLU A 12 11.13 26.50 3.59
N TYR A 13 11.51 25.38 2.98
CA TYR A 13 11.19 25.13 1.58
C TYR A 13 9.69 24.87 1.45
N ASN A 14 8.94 25.96 1.28
CA ASN A 14 7.58 25.96 0.76
C ASN A 14 7.59 25.48 -0.70
N LEU A 15 7.50 24.16 -0.87
CA LEU A 15 7.20 23.50 -2.15
C LEU A 15 5.68 23.23 -2.24
N SER A 16 4.89 24.28 -2.09
CA SER A 16 3.45 24.29 -2.38
C SER A 16 3.20 25.13 -3.63
N LYS A 17 3.34 24.49 -4.80
CA LYS A 17 2.71 24.89 -6.09
C LYS A 17 3.10 23.87 -7.17
N SER A 18 2.58 22.65 -7.07
CA SER A 18 2.40 21.82 -8.27
C SER A 18 0.96 21.99 -8.73
N VAL A 19 0.81 22.84 -9.75
CA VAL A 19 -0.13 22.76 -10.86
C VAL A 19 -1.20 21.69 -10.69
N GLY A 20 -2.46 22.12 -10.64
CA GLY A 20 -3.64 21.25 -10.61
C GLY A 20 -3.59 20.20 -11.70
N VAL A 21 -3.12 19.00 -11.33
CA VAL A 21 -3.31 17.80 -12.12
C VAL A 21 -4.79 17.49 -12.01
N ARG A 22 -5.55 17.78 -13.08
CA ARG A 22 -6.85 17.16 -13.31
C ARG A 22 -6.62 15.66 -13.14
N VAL A 23 -7.14 15.10 -12.06
CA VAL A 23 -7.16 13.66 -11.85
C VAL A 23 -8.14 13.10 -12.87
N THR A 24 -7.67 12.88 -14.10
CA THR A 24 -8.35 11.97 -15.00
C THR A 24 -8.26 10.61 -14.32
N SER A 25 -9.40 9.96 -14.12
CA SER A 25 -9.54 8.59 -13.63
C SER A 25 -8.90 7.62 -14.62
N THR A 26 -7.58 7.67 -14.74
CA THR A 26 -6.80 6.66 -15.44
C THR A 26 -6.91 5.38 -14.63
N PHE A 27 -7.45 4.33 -15.26
CA PHE A 27 -7.52 2.96 -14.73
C PHE A 27 -6.21 2.58 -14.02
N TYR A 28 -6.20 2.67 -12.69
CA TYR A 28 -5.02 2.32 -11.89
C TYR A 28 -4.93 0.79 -11.84
N GLY A 29 -3.86 0.20 -12.38
CA GLY A 29 -3.59 -1.23 -12.26
C GLY A 29 -3.37 -1.62 -10.80
N TYR A 30 -4.04 -2.66 -10.32
CA TYR A 30 -3.90 -3.20 -8.96
C TYR A 30 -2.95 -4.40 -9.00
N SER A 31 -1.80 -4.31 -8.35
CA SER A 31 -0.87 -5.44 -8.18
C SER A 31 -0.73 -5.82 -6.70
N GLY A 32 -0.45 -7.10 -6.45
CA GLY A 32 -0.40 -7.68 -5.12
C GLY A 32 0.49 -8.92 -5.08
N PHE A 33 0.82 -9.37 -3.87
CA PHE A 33 1.51 -10.63 -3.69
C PHE A 33 0.51 -11.74 -3.37
N TYR A 34 0.61 -12.84 -4.10
CA TYR A 34 -0.05 -14.11 -3.80
C TYR A 34 1.04 -15.16 -3.57
N GLY A 35 1.20 -15.59 -2.32
CA GLY A 35 2.40 -16.31 -1.89
C GLY A 35 3.66 -15.46 -2.16
N GLU A 36 4.58 -16.02 -2.95
CA GLU A 36 5.82 -15.33 -3.38
C GLU A 36 5.68 -14.63 -4.74
N HIS A 37 4.55 -14.82 -5.43
CA HIS A 37 4.34 -14.31 -6.78
C HIS A 37 3.66 -12.94 -6.75
N CYS A 38 4.16 -12.00 -7.57
CA CYS A 38 3.53 -10.69 -7.73
C CYS A 38 2.60 -10.68 -8.94
N LEU A 39 1.30 -10.90 -8.70
CA LEU A 39 0.29 -10.86 -9.74
C LEU A 39 -0.13 -9.41 -10.06
N ARG A 40 -0.49 -9.16 -11.31
CA ARG A 40 -0.75 -7.82 -11.85
C ARG A 40 -2.22 -7.55 -12.14
N SER A 41 -3.07 -8.58 -12.03
CA SER A 41 -4.50 -8.46 -12.26
C SER A 41 -5.32 -9.38 -11.36
N SER A 42 -6.61 -9.05 -11.18
CA SER A 42 -7.55 -9.93 -10.48
C SER A 42 -7.79 -11.24 -11.22
N LEU A 43 -7.68 -11.24 -12.55
CA LEU A 43 -7.89 -12.45 -13.36
C LEU A 43 -6.74 -13.44 -13.17
N GLU A 44 -5.49 -12.96 -13.14
CA GLU A 44 -4.32 -13.78 -12.79
C GLU A 44 -4.48 -14.40 -11.39
N TYR A 45 -4.95 -13.61 -10.41
CA TYR A 45 -5.21 -14.11 -9.07
C TYR A 45 -6.27 -15.20 -9.03
N ILE A 46 -7.39 -15.00 -9.74
CA ILE A 46 -8.46 -16.00 -9.82
C ILE A 46 -7.94 -17.29 -10.43
N TYR A 47 -7.12 -17.20 -11.48
CA TYR A 47 -6.55 -18.37 -12.12
C TYR A 47 -5.53 -19.09 -11.22
N ALA A 48 -4.65 -18.37 -10.54
CA ALA A 48 -3.72 -18.94 -9.56
C ALA A 48 -4.47 -19.69 -8.43
N ARG A 49 -5.54 -19.09 -7.90
CA ARG A 49 -6.41 -19.71 -6.88
C ARG A 49 -7.07 -20.99 -7.38
N TYR A 50 -7.51 -20.99 -8.63
CA TYR A 50 -8.06 -22.18 -9.28
C TYR A 50 -7.01 -23.29 -9.40
N LEU A 51 -5.81 -22.97 -9.89
CA LEU A 51 -4.73 -23.93 -10.06
C LEU A 51 -4.34 -24.58 -8.72
N ASP A 52 -4.21 -23.79 -7.66
CA ASP A 52 -3.90 -24.29 -6.32
C ASP A 52 -5.02 -25.20 -5.78
N TYR A 53 -6.29 -24.83 -6.00
CA TYR A 53 -7.43 -25.66 -5.57
C TYR A 53 -7.48 -27.00 -6.31
N MET A 54 -7.16 -27.00 -7.60
CA MET A 54 -7.08 -28.20 -8.42
C MET A 54 -5.77 -28.98 -8.23
N ASN A 55 -4.86 -28.48 -7.37
CA ASN A 55 -3.55 -29.05 -7.12
C ASN A 55 -2.70 -29.22 -8.40
N ILE A 56 -2.74 -28.23 -9.29
CA ILE A 56 -1.97 -28.18 -10.53
C ILE A 56 -0.71 -27.35 -10.28
N GLY A 57 0.47 -27.91 -10.52
CA GLY A 57 1.74 -27.18 -10.41
C GLY A 57 1.85 -26.06 -11.44
N TRP A 58 2.27 -24.87 -11.02
CA TRP A 58 2.44 -23.71 -11.90
C TRP A 58 3.62 -22.83 -11.51
N THR A 59 4.14 -22.10 -12.49
CA THR A 59 5.15 -21.05 -12.29
C THR A 59 4.67 -19.75 -12.92
N TYR A 60 4.76 -18.67 -12.15
CA TYR A 60 4.40 -17.33 -12.62
C TYR A 60 5.54 -16.71 -13.43
N GLU A 61 5.23 -16.19 -14.62
CA GLU A 61 6.15 -15.33 -15.37
C GLU A 61 7.56 -15.97 -15.51
N HIS A 62 7.61 -17.27 -15.80
CA HIS A 62 8.81 -18.12 -15.70
C HIS A 62 10.01 -17.58 -16.48
N LYS A 63 9.80 -17.19 -17.74
CA LYS A 63 10.87 -16.75 -18.64
C LYS A 63 10.39 -15.70 -19.64
N THR A 64 11.28 -14.75 -19.93
CA THR A 64 11.09 -13.79 -21.02
C THR A 64 11.76 -14.31 -22.29
N TYR A 65 11.00 -14.37 -23.38
CA TYR A 65 11.43 -14.80 -24.70
C TYR A 65 11.67 -13.59 -25.61
N SER A 66 12.69 -13.68 -26.47
CA SER A 66 12.91 -12.70 -27.53
C SER A 66 12.36 -13.30 -28.82
N LEU A 67 11.45 -12.58 -29.48
CA LEU A 67 10.87 -13.00 -30.75
C LEU A 67 11.70 -12.44 -31.93
N SER A 68 11.55 -13.03 -33.12
CA SER A 68 12.29 -12.64 -34.33
C SER A 68 12.09 -11.17 -34.73
N ASN A 69 10.92 -10.60 -34.43
CA ASN A 69 10.59 -9.20 -34.69
C ASN A 69 11.19 -8.23 -33.64
N GLY A 70 12.01 -8.71 -32.70
CA GLY A 70 12.64 -7.93 -31.64
C GLY A 70 11.73 -7.61 -30.45
N VAL A 71 10.46 -8.05 -30.48
CA VAL A 71 9.54 -7.93 -29.35
C VAL A 71 9.91 -8.97 -28.29
N ARG A 72 9.75 -8.61 -27.02
CA ARG A 72 9.88 -9.55 -25.91
C ARG A 72 8.49 -10.02 -25.47
N TYR A 73 8.35 -11.32 -25.27
CA TYR A 73 7.13 -11.92 -24.77
C TYR A 73 7.40 -12.70 -23.48
N LYS A 74 6.45 -12.65 -22.56
CA LYS A 74 6.55 -13.28 -21.24
C LYS A 74 5.16 -13.78 -20.88
N PRO A 75 4.88 -15.07 -21.08
CA PRO A 75 3.61 -15.66 -20.67
C PRO A 75 3.35 -15.49 -19.18
N ASP A 76 2.09 -15.36 -18.79
CA ASP A 76 1.72 -15.17 -17.39
C ASP A 76 1.97 -16.43 -16.54
N PHE A 77 1.60 -17.61 -17.05
CA PHE A 77 1.76 -18.88 -16.35
C PHE A 77 2.40 -19.95 -17.24
N LEU A 78 3.20 -20.81 -16.63
CA LEU A 78 3.65 -22.09 -17.18
C LEU A 78 3.22 -23.20 -16.22
N LEU A 79 2.41 -24.12 -16.72
CA LEU A 79 1.93 -25.28 -15.96
C LEU A 79 2.99 -26.39 -15.97
N GLU A 80 2.93 -27.28 -14.98
CA GLU A 80 3.82 -28.45 -14.90
C GLU A 80 3.70 -29.41 -16.10
N THR A 81 2.56 -29.37 -16.79
CA THR A 81 2.31 -30.09 -18.05
C THR A 81 3.13 -29.55 -19.23
N GLY A 82 3.79 -28.40 -19.06
CA GLY A 82 4.51 -27.69 -20.12
C GLY A 82 3.64 -26.70 -20.91
N GLU A 83 2.36 -26.58 -20.57
CA GLU A 83 1.44 -25.65 -21.22
C GLU A 83 1.62 -24.21 -20.71
N TYR A 84 1.68 -23.25 -21.64
CA TYR A 84 1.69 -21.84 -21.31
C TYR A 84 0.27 -21.28 -21.28
N VAL A 85 0.00 -20.39 -20.33
CA VAL A 85 -1.30 -19.74 -20.21
C VAL A 85 -1.11 -18.23 -20.10
N GLU A 86 -1.88 -17.49 -20.90
CA GLU A 86 -1.92 -16.03 -20.92
C GLU A 86 -3.31 -15.55 -20.47
N ILE A 87 -3.36 -14.65 -19.50
CA ILE A 87 -4.61 -14.11 -18.97
C ILE A 87 -4.87 -12.73 -19.57
N LYS A 88 -6.04 -12.56 -20.21
CA LYS A 88 -6.41 -11.27 -20.84
C LYS A 88 -7.78 -10.77 -20.43
N GLY A 89 -7.85 -9.45 -20.24
CA GLY A 89 -9.12 -8.73 -20.19
C GLY A 89 -9.78 -8.64 -21.57
N ALA A 90 -11.09 -8.39 -21.59
CA ALA A 90 -11.90 -8.36 -22.82
C ALA A 90 -11.38 -7.38 -23.90
N PHE A 91 -10.79 -6.25 -23.48
CA PHE A 91 -10.41 -5.16 -24.39
C PHE A 91 -9.02 -5.30 -25.03
N ASN A 92 -8.17 -6.23 -24.58
CA ASN A 92 -6.74 -6.28 -24.96
C ASN A 92 -6.34 -7.51 -25.79
N PHE A 93 -7.30 -8.34 -26.19
CA PHE A 93 -6.99 -9.62 -26.84
C PHE A 93 -6.42 -9.49 -28.26
N GLN A 94 -7.06 -8.67 -29.11
CA GLN A 94 -6.72 -8.63 -30.54
C GLN A 94 -5.32 -8.09 -30.82
N TYR A 95 -4.82 -7.16 -29.99
CA TYR A 95 -3.49 -6.58 -30.15
C TYR A 95 -2.37 -7.53 -29.74
N ASP A 96 -2.63 -8.43 -28.77
CA ASP A 96 -1.63 -9.37 -28.26
C ASP A 96 -1.63 -10.70 -29.03
N LEU A 97 -2.70 -11.03 -29.77
CA LEU A 97 -2.81 -12.29 -30.51
C LEU A 97 -1.66 -12.53 -31.52
N PRO A 98 -1.24 -11.56 -32.35
CA PRO A 98 -0.13 -11.77 -33.28
C PRO A 98 1.19 -12.09 -32.56
N LYS A 99 1.40 -11.51 -31.37
CA LYS A 99 2.59 -11.75 -30.55
C LYS A 99 2.58 -13.15 -29.95
N VAL A 100 1.41 -13.63 -29.50
CA VAL A 100 1.25 -15.00 -28.99
C VAL A 100 1.46 -16.01 -30.12
N GLN A 101 0.84 -15.82 -31.29
CA GLN A 101 1.01 -16.72 -32.44
C GLN A 101 2.46 -16.79 -32.93
N LEU A 102 3.16 -15.65 -32.93
CA LEU A 102 4.58 -15.62 -33.26
C LEU A 102 5.41 -16.43 -32.25
N PHE A 103 5.10 -16.31 -30.96
CA PHE A 103 5.75 -17.12 -29.94
C PHE A 103 5.46 -18.63 -30.09
N GLU A 104 4.19 -19.00 -30.33
CA GLU A 104 3.81 -20.41 -30.54
C GLU A 104 4.55 -21.03 -31.72
N SER A 105 4.63 -20.32 -32.84
CA SER A 105 5.33 -20.79 -34.05
C SER A 105 6.85 -20.86 -33.88
N GLU A 106 7.48 -19.83 -33.30
CA GLU A 106 8.95 -19.79 -33.15
C GLU A 106 9.49 -20.80 -32.14
N TYR A 107 8.74 -21.04 -31.07
CA TYR A 107 9.17 -21.93 -29.99
C TYR A 107 8.52 -23.31 -30.06
N ASN A 108 7.63 -23.55 -31.03
CA ASN A 108 6.85 -24.77 -31.19
C ASN A 108 6.14 -25.17 -29.89
N VAL A 109 5.44 -24.21 -29.29
CA VAL A 109 4.69 -24.36 -28.04
C VAL A 109 3.25 -23.95 -28.24
N LYS A 110 2.38 -24.40 -27.33
CA LYS A 110 0.98 -23.98 -27.29
C LYS A 110 0.76 -23.00 -26.14
N VAL A 111 0.03 -21.93 -26.40
CA VAL A 111 -0.39 -20.93 -25.40
C VAL A 111 -1.91 -20.87 -25.34
N SER A 112 -2.47 -21.23 -24.20
CA SER A 112 -3.90 -21.05 -23.94
C SER A 112 -4.18 -19.63 -23.44
N ILE A 113 -4.96 -18.87 -24.21
CA ILE A 113 -5.38 -17.53 -23.79
C ILE A 113 -6.73 -17.63 -23.07
N LEU A 114 -6.77 -17.23 -21.81
CA LEU A 114 -8.00 -17.22 -21.00
C LEU A 114 -8.47 -15.80 -20.74
N GLN A 115 -9.77 -15.58 -20.97
CA GLN A 115 -10.46 -14.34 -20.64
C GLN A 115 -11.35 -14.52 -19.41
N GLU A 116 -11.94 -13.42 -18.94
CA GLU A 116 -12.88 -13.45 -17.81
C GLU A 116 -14.02 -14.47 -18.00
N LYS A 117 -14.57 -14.58 -19.21
CA LYS A 117 -15.64 -15.56 -19.51
C LYS A 117 -15.18 -17.01 -19.32
N ASP A 118 -13.93 -17.30 -19.71
CA ASP A 118 -13.35 -18.64 -19.66
C ASP A 118 -13.04 -19.00 -18.20
N LEU A 119 -12.47 -18.04 -17.45
CA LEU A 119 -12.24 -18.18 -16.01
C LEU A 119 -13.54 -18.40 -15.24
N ARG A 120 -14.62 -17.67 -15.59
CA ARG A 120 -15.95 -17.89 -14.99
C ARG A 120 -16.46 -19.30 -15.23
N GLN A 121 -16.21 -19.88 -16.41
CA GLN A 121 -16.60 -21.27 -16.69
C GLN A 121 -15.71 -22.26 -15.93
N LEU A 122 -14.40 -22.02 -15.91
CA LEU A 122 -13.39 -22.85 -15.22
C LEU A 122 -13.65 -23.00 -13.73
N ILE A 123 -14.10 -21.93 -13.05
CA ILE A 123 -14.33 -21.99 -11.60
C ILE A 123 -15.72 -22.52 -11.20
N LYS A 124 -16.66 -22.69 -12.14
CA LYS A 124 -18.01 -23.24 -11.82
C LYS A 124 -18.01 -24.55 -11.03
N PRO A 125 -17.15 -25.55 -11.32
CA PRO A 125 -17.12 -26.79 -10.54
C PRO A 125 -16.46 -26.64 -9.16
N THR A 126 -15.88 -25.48 -8.85
CA THR A 126 -15.21 -25.21 -7.57
C THR A 126 -16.17 -24.51 -6.60
N PRO A 127 -15.88 -24.48 -5.27
CA PRO A 127 -16.67 -23.69 -4.32
C PRO A 127 -16.45 -22.18 -4.45
N PHE A 128 -15.64 -21.71 -5.41
CA PHE A 128 -15.32 -20.30 -5.55
C PHE A 128 -16.42 -19.50 -6.24
N ILE A 129 -16.67 -18.32 -5.71
CA ILE A 129 -17.54 -17.31 -6.34
C ILE A 129 -16.63 -16.26 -6.98
N PHE A 130 -16.79 -16.04 -8.29
CA PHE A 130 -15.93 -15.16 -9.08
C PHE A 130 -15.79 -13.77 -8.46
N GLU A 131 -16.91 -13.15 -8.07
CA GLU A 131 -16.89 -11.80 -7.50
C GLU A 131 -16.24 -11.76 -6.13
N HIS A 132 -16.37 -12.82 -5.32
CA HIS A 132 -15.72 -12.91 -4.03
C HIS A 132 -14.19 -12.92 -4.20
N LEU A 133 -13.67 -13.73 -5.14
CA LEU A 133 -12.23 -13.74 -5.43
C LEU A 133 -11.73 -12.38 -5.95
N LYS A 134 -12.53 -11.70 -6.78
CA LYS A 134 -12.19 -10.35 -7.28
C LYS A 134 -12.14 -9.33 -6.15
N HIS A 135 -13.08 -9.39 -5.20
CA HIS A 135 -13.09 -8.54 -4.01
C HIS A 135 -11.95 -8.88 -3.04
N GLU A 136 -11.69 -10.17 -2.84
CA GLU A 136 -10.56 -10.67 -2.06
C GLU A 136 -9.25 -10.11 -2.62
N TRP A 137 -9.02 -10.23 -3.93
CA TRP A 137 -7.84 -9.63 -4.56
C TRP A 137 -7.75 -8.13 -4.36
N LYS A 138 -8.86 -7.39 -4.52
CA LYS A 138 -8.86 -5.93 -4.30
C LYS A 138 -8.51 -5.55 -2.85
N SER A 139 -8.81 -6.42 -1.88
CA SER A 139 -8.45 -6.19 -0.48
C SER A 139 -6.96 -6.46 -0.20
N LEU A 140 -6.36 -7.39 -0.93
CA LEU A 140 -4.95 -7.78 -0.79
C LEU A 140 -4.01 -6.91 -1.65
N ALA A 141 -4.44 -6.60 -2.88
CA ALA A 141 -3.68 -5.84 -3.86
C ALA A 141 -3.67 -4.35 -3.50
N LYS A 142 -2.52 -3.71 -3.70
CA LYS A 142 -2.36 -2.29 -3.39
C LYS A 142 -2.64 -1.46 -4.64
N VAL A 143 -3.52 -0.47 -4.50
CA VAL A 143 -3.90 0.48 -5.57
C VAL A 143 -2.74 1.41 -5.96
N ARG A 144 -1.74 1.58 -5.08
CA ARG A 144 -0.55 2.40 -5.31
C ARG A 144 0.65 1.85 -4.56
N GLY A 145 1.80 1.87 -5.23
CA GLY A 145 3.11 1.65 -4.61
C GLY A 145 3.28 0.22 -4.11
N MET A 146 3.61 -0.69 -5.04
CA MET A 146 4.35 -1.88 -4.64
C MET A 146 5.53 -1.45 -3.76
N ASN A 147 5.82 -2.25 -2.73
CA ASN A 147 7.03 -2.04 -1.97
C ASN A 147 8.22 -2.45 -2.86
N SER A 148 8.69 -1.52 -3.69
CA SER A 148 9.81 -1.71 -4.62
C SER A 148 11.17 -1.72 -3.91
N PHE A 149 11.20 -1.94 -2.59
CA PHE A 149 12.41 -1.97 -1.79
C PHE A 149 12.73 -3.39 -1.33
N GLY A 150 14.03 -3.71 -1.30
CA GLY A 150 14.54 -4.99 -0.83
C GLY A 150 13.96 -6.18 -1.61
N ASN A 151 13.76 -7.29 -0.91
CA ASN A 151 13.26 -8.56 -1.46
C ASN A 151 11.83 -8.51 -2.02
N LYS A 152 11.08 -7.43 -1.78
CA LYS A 152 9.73 -7.24 -2.34
C LYS A 152 9.72 -6.48 -3.67
N ASN A 153 10.88 -5.99 -4.12
CA ASN A 153 11.02 -5.48 -5.47
C ASN A 153 10.97 -6.64 -6.47
N PRO A 154 10.11 -6.62 -7.50
CA PRO A 154 10.10 -7.65 -8.55
C PRO A 154 11.43 -7.82 -9.27
N MET A 155 12.27 -6.79 -9.25
CA MET A 155 13.62 -6.82 -9.82
C MET A 155 14.70 -7.21 -8.79
N TYR A 156 14.33 -7.56 -7.55
CA TYR A 156 15.30 -7.98 -6.53
C TYR A 156 15.95 -9.30 -6.93
N GLY A 157 17.28 -9.36 -6.87
CA GLY A 157 18.04 -10.54 -7.30
C GLY A 157 18.13 -10.73 -8.82
N VAL A 158 17.37 -9.97 -9.62
CA VAL A 158 17.44 -10.04 -11.09
C VAL A 158 18.72 -9.34 -11.56
N ASN A 159 19.75 -10.14 -11.81
CA ASN A 159 21.01 -9.67 -12.36
C ASN A 159 20.94 -9.58 -13.89
N GLN A 160 21.35 -8.44 -14.45
CA GLN A 160 21.54 -8.32 -15.90
C GLN A 160 22.66 -9.24 -16.37
N THR A 161 22.43 -9.98 -17.46
CA THR A 161 23.44 -10.80 -18.12
C THR A 161 24.61 -9.94 -18.63
N GLN A 162 25.79 -10.53 -18.81
CA GLN A 162 26.95 -9.82 -19.34
C GLN A 162 26.67 -9.21 -20.72
N GLU A 163 25.98 -9.94 -21.59
CA GLU A 163 25.55 -9.46 -22.90
C GLU A 163 24.63 -8.24 -22.80
N THR A 164 23.66 -8.27 -21.88
CA THR A 164 22.74 -7.13 -21.67
C THR A 164 23.51 -5.90 -21.20
N ARG A 165 24.46 -6.08 -20.28
CA ARG A 165 25.34 -4.99 -19.81
C ARG A 165 26.18 -4.42 -20.95
N ALA A 166 26.72 -5.28 -21.83
CA ALA A 166 27.48 -4.86 -23.00
C ALA A 166 26.62 -4.05 -23.98
N LYS A 167 25.38 -4.50 -24.28
CA LYS A 167 24.42 -3.78 -25.12
C LYS A 167 24.07 -2.40 -24.55
N ILE A 168 23.75 -2.34 -23.25
CA ILE A 168 23.45 -1.07 -22.57
C ILE A 168 24.65 -0.12 -22.64
N ARG A 169 25.87 -0.64 -22.42
CA ARG A 169 27.11 0.13 -22.52
C ARG A 169 27.33 0.68 -23.93
N ALA A 170 27.19 -0.15 -24.95
CA ALA A 170 27.33 0.27 -26.34
C ALA A 170 26.33 1.37 -26.72
N GLN A 171 25.05 1.20 -26.34
CA GLN A 171 24.01 2.21 -26.55
C GLN A 171 24.27 3.51 -25.77
N ALA A 172 24.84 3.43 -24.57
CA ALA A 172 25.24 4.61 -23.82
C ALA A 172 26.39 5.35 -24.52
N ILE A 173 27.42 4.62 -24.97
CA ILE A 173 28.55 5.20 -25.72
C ILE A 173 28.04 5.88 -26.99
N ALA A 174 27.20 5.20 -27.79
CA ALA A 174 26.64 5.75 -29.02
C ALA A 174 25.83 7.03 -28.76
N ARG A 175 24.98 7.05 -27.71
CA ARG A 175 24.23 8.27 -27.32
C ARG A 175 25.14 9.42 -26.91
N PHE A 176 26.25 9.14 -26.22
CA PHE A 176 27.20 10.18 -25.79
C PHE A 176 28.21 10.57 -26.88
N ALA A 177 28.27 9.83 -27.99
CA ALA A 177 29.02 10.22 -29.18
C ALA A 177 28.29 11.33 -29.96
N ASP A 178 26.96 11.39 -29.88
CA ASP A 178 26.17 12.51 -30.41
C ASP A 178 26.46 13.81 -29.64
N PRO A 179 27.05 14.84 -30.30
CA PRO A 179 27.37 16.11 -29.66
C PRO A 179 26.16 16.84 -29.10
N GLU A 180 25.02 16.78 -29.80
CA GLU A 180 23.80 17.50 -29.41
C GLU A 180 23.23 16.89 -28.12
N PHE A 181 23.11 15.57 -28.07
CA PHE A 181 22.69 14.86 -26.86
C PHE A 181 23.65 15.13 -25.69
N LYS A 182 24.96 15.06 -25.95
CA LYS A 182 25.99 15.27 -24.92
C LYS A 182 25.91 16.68 -24.32
N GLU A 183 25.78 17.70 -25.17
CA GLU A 183 25.64 19.08 -24.72
C GLU A 183 24.36 19.28 -23.90
N LYS A 184 23.22 18.81 -24.42
CA LYS A 184 21.93 18.87 -23.72
C LYS A 184 21.97 18.17 -22.36
N PHE A 185 22.61 17.00 -22.29
CA PHE A 185 22.76 16.24 -21.05
C PHE A 185 23.61 16.99 -20.01
N LEU A 186 24.78 17.49 -20.41
CA LEU A 186 25.69 18.24 -19.55
C LEU A 186 25.07 19.57 -19.07
N ASN A 187 24.33 20.24 -19.96
CA ASN A 187 23.69 21.51 -19.67
C ASN A 187 22.35 21.40 -18.95
N SER A 188 21.84 20.18 -18.72
CA SER A 188 20.56 20.00 -18.05
C SER A 188 20.57 20.60 -16.62
N PRO A 189 19.51 21.32 -16.20
CA PRO A 189 19.44 21.97 -14.89
C PRO A 189 19.70 21.00 -13.73
N LYS A 190 19.18 19.76 -13.82
CA LYS A 190 19.41 18.70 -12.82
C LYS A 190 20.90 18.34 -12.71
N ARG A 191 21.60 18.22 -13.83
CA ARG A 191 23.02 17.85 -13.84
C ARG A 191 23.90 18.99 -13.35
N LYS A 192 23.59 20.23 -13.75
CA LYS A 192 24.23 21.44 -13.23
C LYS A 192 24.05 21.57 -11.71
N ALA A 193 22.83 21.43 -11.20
CA ALA A 193 22.54 21.46 -9.77
C ALA A 193 23.26 20.33 -9.00
N TYR A 194 23.32 19.12 -9.56
CA TYR A 194 24.08 18.01 -8.97
C TYR A 194 25.58 18.31 -8.90
N HIS A 195 26.18 18.83 -9.98
CA HIS A 195 27.61 19.18 -9.97
C HIS A 195 27.92 20.38 -9.08
N GLN A 196 27.05 21.39 -9.05
CA GLN A 196 27.18 22.54 -8.15
C GLN A 196 27.08 22.12 -6.68
N SER A 197 26.11 21.28 -6.32
CA SER A 197 25.98 20.78 -4.93
C SER A 197 27.16 19.92 -4.49
N ARG A 198 27.93 19.35 -5.44
CA ARG A 198 29.15 18.58 -5.15
C ARG A 198 30.45 19.31 -5.45
N LYS A 199 30.41 20.55 -5.96
CA LYS A 199 31.63 21.30 -6.30
C LYS A 199 32.42 21.55 -5.02
N GLY A 200 33.63 21.00 -4.93
CA GLY A 200 34.48 21.06 -3.74
C GLY A 200 34.18 20.00 -2.66
N GLN A 201 33.12 19.21 -2.79
CA GLN A 201 32.85 18.08 -1.90
C GLN A 201 33.53 16.83 -2.46
N LYS A 202 34.63 16.39 -1.84
CA LYS A 202 35.14 15.03 -2.06
C LYS A 202 34.01 14.06 -1.68
N THR A 203 33.76 13.03 -2.51
CA THR A 203 32.99 11.87 -2.06
C THR A 203 33.74 11.30 -0.85
N GLY A 204 33.26 11.61 0.34
CA GLY A 204 33.89 11.17 1.58
C GLY A 204 34.02 9.65 1.60
N LEU A 205 34.98 9.15 2.38
CA LEU A 205 35.07 7.73 2.69
C LEU A 205 33.70 7.24 3.18
N ILE A 206 33.33 6.01 2.83
CA ILE A 206 32.08 5.38 3.29
C ILE A 206 32.07 5.49 4.81
N ALA A 207 31.09 6.22 5.35
CA ALA A 207 31.03 6.45 6.78
C ALA A 207 30.89 5.10 7.51
N PRO A 208 31.64 4.88 8.61
CA PRO A 208 31.57 3.63 9.35
C PRO A 208 30.16 3.38 9.84
N ARG A 209 29.72 2.11 9.72
CA ARG A 209 28.43 1.64 10.20
C ARG A 209 28.59 1.00 11.57
N TYR A 210 27.61 1.23 12.43
CA TYR A 210 27.56 0.72 13.79
C TYR A 210 26.34 -0.17 13.93
N THR A 211 26.51 -1.31 14.57
CA THR A 211 25.42 -2.25 14.85
C THR A 211 24.72 -1.84 16.14
N LEU A 212 23.41 -1.64 16.06
CA LEU A 212 22.53 -1.40 17.19
C LEU A 212 21.54 -2.55 17.35
N ILE A 213 21.02 -2.73 18.56
CA ILE A 213 19.95 -3.68 18.86
C ILE A 213 18.63 -2.91 18.86
N CYS A 214 17.65 -3.40 18.10
CA CYS A 214 16.31 -2.81 18.08
C CYS A 214 15.62 -3.01 19.43
N GLU A 215 15.20 -1.94 20.10
CA GLU A 215 14.54 -2.02 21.41
C GLU A 215 13.22 -2.80 21.38
N PHE A 216 12.57 -2.93 20.22
CA PHE A 216 11.30 -3.65 20.08
C PHE A 216 11.48 -5.13 19.71
N CYS A 217 12.19 -5.42 18.61
CA CYS A 217 12.31 -6.79 18.10
C CYS A 217 13.65 -7.47 18.41
N GLN A 218 14.54 -6.79 19.13
CA GLN A 218 15.86 -7.27 19.55
C GLN A 218 16.79 -7.70 18.41
N LYS A 219 16.46 -7.35 17.16
CA LYS A 219 17.31 -7.62 15.99
C LYS A 219 18.41 -6.58 15.84
N ASN A 220 19.58 -7.05 15.45
CA ASN A 220 20.70 -6.22 15.06
C ASN A 220 20.40 -5.45 13.77
N PHE A 221 20.75 -4.16 13.72
CA PHE A 221 20.64 -3.34 12.53
C PHE A 221 21.76 -2.29 12.46
N GLU A 222 22.14 -1.92 11.23
CA GLU A 222 23.26 -1.00 11.01
C GLU A 222 22.79 0.45 10.85
N VAL A 223 23.53 1.38 11.45
CA VAL A 223 23.34 2.81 11.27
C VAL A 223 24.66 3.55 11.08
N ILE A 224 24.59 4.70 10.41
CA ILE A 224 25.75 5.59 10.23
C ILE A 224 26.03 6.34 11.54
N ARG A 225 27.29 6.62 11.86
CA ARG A 225 27.75 7.28 13.11
C ARG A 225 26.82 8.38 13.66
N HIS A 226 26.45 9.37 12.83
CA HIS A 226 25.64 10.51 13.27
C HIS A 226 24.16 10.17 13.56
N LYS A 227 23.71 8.95 13.24
CA LYS A 227 22.37 8.44 13.52
C LYS A 227 22.32 7.50 14.72
N VAL A 228 23.46 7.13 15.29
CA VAL A 228 23.54 6.20 16.43
C VAL A 228 22.69 6.68 17.61
N SER A 229 22.81 7.95 17.99
CA SER A 229 22.03 8.52 19.10
C SER A 229 20.55 8.75 18.77
N GLN A 230 20.18 8.79 17.49
CA GLN A 230 18.81 9.11 17.04
C GLN A 230 17.97 7.86 16.74
N ARG A 231 18.60 6.69 16.59
CA ARG A 231 17.94 5.48 16.08
C ARG A 231 17.84 4.41 17.16
N ARG A 232 16.62 4.21 17.65
CA ARG A 232 16.26 3.20 18.65
C ARG A 232 15.65 1.91 18.07
N PHE A 233 15.07 2.02 16.86
CA PHE A 233 14.34 0.94 16.21
C PHE A 233 14.89 0.64 14.81
N CYS A 234 14.94 -0.65 14.44
CA CYS A 234 15.43 -1.10 13.14
C CYS A 234 14.53 -0.67 11.96
N SER A 235 13.25 -0.38 12.23
CA SER A 235 12.29 -0.01 11.19
C SER A 235 11.21 0.94 11.72
N LYS A 236 10.54 1.64 10.79
CA LYS A 236 9.35 2.43 11.10
C LYS A 236 8.26 1.56 11.74
N HIS A 237 8.10 0.32 11.28
CA HIS A 237 7.13 -0.61 11.83
C HIS A 237 7.39 -0.90 13.31
N CYS A 238 8.63 -1.25 13.67
CA CYS A 238 9.01 -1.49 15.06
C CYS A 238 8.85 -0.24 15.94
N SER A 239 9.17 0.94 15.42
CA SER A 239 8.94 2.21 16.13
C SER A 239 7.46 2.45 16.42
N VAL A 240 6.59 2.20 15.44
CA VAL A 240 5.14 2.39 15.55
C VAL A 240 4.54 1.36 16.51
N GLN A 241 4.94 0.10 16.43
CA GLN A 241 4.47 -0.94 17.35
C GLN A 241 4.93 -0.72 18.79
N ALA A 242 6.18 -0.28 19.00
CA ALA A 242 6.65 0.08 20.33
C ALA A 242 5.89 1.26 20.96
N GLN A 243 5.37 2.17 20.12
CA GLN A 243 4.49 3.26 20.57
C GLN A 243 3.07 2.77 20.87
N HIS A 244 2.49 1.93 20.00
CA HIS A 244 1.13 1.39 20.20
C HIS A 244 1.02 0.33 21.29
N GLY A 245 2.11 -0.38 21.62
CA GLY A 245 2.13 -1.37 22.71
C GLY A 245 1.93 -0.78 24.10
N LYS A 246 1.91 0.56 24.24
CA LYS A 246 1.62 1.26 25.50
C LYS A 246 0.15 1.60 25.69
N THR A 247 -0.67 1.54 24.65
CA THR A 247 -2.10 1.79 24.77
C THR A 247 -2.78 0.45 25.00
N SER A 248 -3.10 0.15 26.26
CA SER A 248 -3.95 -1.01 26.58
C SER A 248 -5.23 -0.91 25.76
N ILE A 249 -5.59 -2.00 25.07
CA ILE A 249 -6.81 -2.09 24.24
C ILE A 249 -8.07 -1.88 25.09
N THR A 250 -7.92 -2.00 26.41
CA THR A 250 -8.95 -1.74 27.42
C THR A 250 -8.37 -0.84 28.52
N ASN A 251 -9.03 0.29 28.77
CA ASN A 251 -8.71 1.19 29.89
C ASN A 251 -10.03 1.46 30.64
N PRO A 252 -10.22 0.87 31.83
CA PRO A 252 -11.45 1.00 32.60
C PRO A 252 -11.81 2.45 32.94
N GLY A 253 -10.81 3.33 33.15
CA GLY A 253 -11.04 4.75 33.44
C GLY A 253 -11.64 5.50 32.26
N ILE A 254 -11.09 5.26 31.05
CA ILE A 254 -11.63 5.85 29.81
C ILE A 254 -13.04 5.32 29.51
N GLN A 255 -13.28 4.03 29.77
CA GLN A 255 -14.61 3.44 29.63
C GLN A 255 -15.61 4.09 30.60
N ALA A 256 -15.22 4.24 31.88
CA ALA A 256 -16.06 4.89 32.89
C ALA A 256 -16.41 6.33 32.49
N LEU A 257 -15.44 7.14 32.04
CA LEU A 257 -15.70 8.50 31.57
C LEU A 257 -16.70 8.54 30.40
N ALA A 258 -16.54 7.64 29.43
CA ALA A 258 -17.44 7.56 28.28
C ALA A 258 -18.86 7.13 28.68
N TYR A 259 -19.00 6.21 29.64
CA TYR A 259 -20.28 5.75 30.16
C TYR A 259 -20.98 6.82 31.00
N THR A 260 -20.27 7.49 31.90
CA THR A 260 -20.80 8.63 32.69
C THR A 260 -21.28 9.73 31.75
N PHE A 261 -20.45 10.13 30.78
CA PHE A 261 -20.83 11.09 29.76
C PHE A 261 -22.11 10.70 29.03
N ALA A 262 -22.26 9.42 28.67
CA ALA A 262 -23.43 8.94 27.96
C ALA A 262 -24.70 8.98 28.81
N LEU A 263 -24.61 8.67 30.10
CA LEU A 263 -25.72 8.76 31.04
C LEU A 263 -26.16 10.22 31.26
N ASP A 264 -25.21 11.14 31.42
CA ASP A 264 -25.46 12.56 31.64
C ASP A 264 -26.06 13.24 30.40
N ASN A 265 -25.70 12.77 29.20
CA ASN A 265 -26.10 13.37 27.92
C ASN A 265 -27.13 12.53 27.14
N SER A 266 -27.78 11.58 27.80
CA SER A 266 -28.72 10.60 27.22
C SER A 266 -29.72 11.19 26.19
N GLU A 267 -30.51 12.20 26.56
CA GLU A 267 -31.52 12.82 25.68
C GLU A 267 -30.88 13.44 24.42
N LYS A 268 -29.73 14.09 24.61
CA LYS A 268 -28.94 14.69 23.53
C LYS A 268 -28.38 13.62 22.60
N LEU A 269 -27.97 12.46 23.12
CA LEU A 269 -27.48 11.35 22.30
C LEU A 269 -28.56 10.76 21.40
N TYR A 270 -29.80 10.60 21.86
CA TYR A 270 -30.89 10.05 21.04
C TYR A 270 -31.35 11.02 19.94
N SER A 271 -31.41 12.31 20.23
CA SER A 271 -31.77 13.36 19.26
C SER A 271 -30.63 13.78 18.31
N LEU A 272 -29.41 13.26 18.52
CA LEU A 272 -28.22 13.70 17.79
C LEU A 272 -28.23 13.33 16.31
N LYS A 273 -28.03 14.34 15.44
CA LYS A 273 -27.78 14.15 14.00
C LYS A 273 -26.31 13.77 13.74
N LEU A 274 -26.09 12.86 12.78
CA LEU A 274 -24.76 12.29 12.49
C LEU A 274 -23.70 13.31 12.02
N ASN A 275 -24.11 14.47 11.51
CA ASN A 275 -23.20 15.55 11.11
C ASN A 275 -22.72 16.42 12.30
N LYS A 276 -23.32 16.26 13.48
CA LYS A 276 -23.03 17.05 14.70
C LYS A 276 -22.28 16.26 15.78
N LEU A 277 -21.80 15.05 15.45
CA LEU A 277 -21.09 14.19 16.39
C LEU A 277 -19.84 14.84 17.01
N LYS A 278 -19.09 15.64 16.23
CA LYS A 278 -17.86 16.27 16.72
C LYS A 278 -18.16 17.25 17.86
N GLU A 279 -19.13 18.14 17.66
CA GLU A 279 -19.50 19.18 18.64
C GLU A 279 -19.98 18.57 19.96
N VAL A 280 -20.67 17.43 19.91
CA VAL A 280 -21.21 16.78 21.12
C VAL A 280 -20.14 15.98 21.87
N PHE A 281 -19.25 15.28 21.18
CA PHE A 281 -18.24 14.44 21.84
C PHE A 281 -16.94 15.19 22.18
N GLN A 282 -16.74 16.42 21.69
CA GLN A 282 -15.52 17.20 21.96
C GLN A 282 -15.20 17.33 23.47
N PRO A 283 -16.16 17.64 24.37
CA PRO A 283 -15.87 17.73 25.80
C PRO A 283 -15.34 16.43 26.40
N LEU A 284 -15.89 15.28 25.97
CA LEU A 284 -15.40 13.96 26.39
C LEU A 284 -13.97 13.70 25.89
N TRP A 285 -13.68 14.07 24.65
CA TRP A 285 -12.34 13.88 24.08
C TRP A 285 -11.30 14.78 24.74
N ASP A 286 -11.65 16.03 25.05
CA ASP A 286 -10.76 16.97 25.72
C ASP A 286 -10.42 16.48 27.13
N LEU A 287 -11.42 15.96 27.87
CA LEU A 287 -11.22 15.37 29.19
C LEU A 287 -10.29 14.14 29.16
N ILE A 288 -10.51 13.22 28.21
CA ILE A 288 -9.66 12.04 28.05
C ILE A 288 -8.24 12.42 27.62
N GLN A 289 -8.10 13.46 26.80
CA GLN A 289 -6.80 13.99 26.42
C GLN A 289 -6.05 14.55 27.64
N GLU A 290 -6.73 15.30 28.51
CA GLU A 290 -6.14 15.88 29.71
C GLU A 290 -5.70 14.80 30.71
N GLU A 291 -6.56 13.82 30.98
CA GLU A 291 -6.28 12.77 31.99
C GLU A 291 -5.33 11.67 31.49
N TYR A 292 -5.43 11.27 30.22
CA TYR A 292 -4.73 10.09 29.69
C TYR A 292 -3.74 10.39 28.57
N ASN A 293 -3.61 11.65 28.13
CA ASN A 293 -2.73 12.08 27.04
C ASN A 293 -2.98 11.32 25.71
N ILE A 294 -4.26 11.03 25.41
CA ILE A 294 -4.67 10.36 24.17
C ILE A 294 -5.39 11.36 23.26
N LEU A 295 -4.74 11.69 22.13
CA LEU A 295 -5.26 12.65 21.13
C LEU A 295 -6.09 11.99 20.02
N ASP A 296 -5.79 10.74 19.67
CA ASP A 296 -6.43 10.08 18.53
C ASP A 296 -7.80 9.53 18.93
N ILE A 297 -8.85 10.22 18.45
CA ILE A 297 -10.25 9.85 18.69
C ILE A 297 -10.53 8.39 18.31
N ARG A 298 -9.88 7.85 17.27
CA ARG A 298 -10.08 6.45 16.86
C ARG A 298 -9.58 5.48 17.93
N THR A 299 -8.49 5.82 18.60
CA THR A 299 -7.95 5.07 19.73
C THR A 299 -8.91 5.12 20.91
N ILE A 300 -9.49 6.30 21.22
CA ILE A 300 -10.50 6.44 22.28
C ILE A 300 -11.74 5.58 21.97
N CYS A 301 -12.28 5.68 20.76
CA CYS A 301 -13.41 4.87 20.34
C CYS A 301 -13.12 3.36 20.44
N GLN A 302 -11.92 2.94 20.04
CA GLN A 302 -11.50 1.54 20.14
C GLN A 302 -11.41 1.06 21.58
N ILE A 303 -10.91 1.87 22.51
CA ILE A 303 -10.80 1.53 23.93
C ILE A 303 -12.19 1.33 24.55
N VAL A 304 -13.13 2.22 24.22
CA VAL A 304 -14.48 2.18 24.79
C VAL A 304 -15.30 1.02 24.21
N VAL A 305 -15.26 0.83 22.89
CA VAL A 305 -16.06 -0.21 22.21
C VAL A 305 -15.38 -1.58 22.22
N GLY A 306 -14.06 -1.62 22.46
CA GLY A 306 -13.24 -2.84 22.41
C GLY A 306 -12.81 -3.25 21.00
N LYS A 307 -13.20 -2.50 19.96
CA LYS A 307 -12.81 -2.74 18.56
C LYS A 307 -12.71 -1.44 17.78
N PRO A 308 -11.88 -1.37 16.71
CA PRO A 308 -11.85 -0.20 15.83
C PRO A 308 -13.25 0.11 15.29
N CYS A 309 -13.73 1.33 15.49
CA CYS A 309 -15.04 1.75 15.04
C CYS A 309 -15.06 3.22 14.59
N SER A 310 -16.05 3.54 13.77
CA SER A 310 -16.37 4.90 13.35
C SER A 310 -17.05 5.70 14.47
N ARG A 311 -17.12 7.03 14.32
CA ARG A 311 -17.86 7.91 15.26
C ARG A 311 -19.36 7.60 15.29
N LYS A 312 -19.91 7.07 14.20
CA LYS A 312 -21.33 6.66 14.12
C LYS A 312 -21.57 5.43 14.96
N GLU A 313 -20.73 4.41 14.80
CA GLU A 313 -20.78 3.18 15.61
C GLU A 313 -20.53 3.48 17.09
N PHE A 314 -19.64 4.42 17.41
CA PHE A 314 -19.44 4.90 18.77
C PHE A 314 -20.72 5.50 19.38
N LEU A 315 -21.43 6.36 18.63
CA LEU A 315 -22.74 6.88 19.07
C LEU A 315 -23.76 5.75 19.31
N TYR A 316 -23.88 4.81 18.37
CA TYR A 316 -24.83 3.70 18.51
C TYR A 316 -24.50 2.81 19.70
N TYR A 317 -23.23 2.56 19.96
CA TYR A 317 -22.77 1.83 21.13
C TYR A 317 -23.17 2.54 22.43
N LEU A 318 -22.94 3.86 22.54
CA LEU A 318 -23.35 4.63 23.72
C LEU A 318 -24.87 4.70 23.89
N ARG A 319 -25.64 4.81 22.79
CA ARG A 319 -27.11 4.72 22.83
C ARG A 319 -27.59 3.37 23.35
N SER A 320 -27.00 2.28 22.87
CA SER A 320 -27.32 0.93 23.33
C SER A 320 -26.95 0.75 24.81
N TYR A 321 -25.81 1.29 25.25
CA TYR A 321 -25.43 1.29 26.65
C TYR A 321 -26.45 2.03 27.52
N VAL A 322 -26.82 3.26 27.15
CA VAL A 322 -27.84 4.05 27.87
C VAL A 322 -29.19 3.33 27.87
N GLN A 323 -29.57 2.69 26.76
CA GLN A 323 -30.80 1.89 26.68
C GLN A 323 -30.75 0.67 27.58
N ASN A 324 -29.63 -0.03 27.70
CA ASN A 324 -29.52 -1.19 28.57
C ASN A 324 -29.54 -0.78 30.05
N VAL A 325 -28.93 0.35 30.39
CA VAL A 325 -28.88 0.86 31.78
C VAL A 325 -30.22 1.49 32.19
N ARG A 326 -30.88 2.26 31.32
CA ARG A 326 -32.15 2.96 31.60
C ARG A 326 -33.40 2.16 31.21
N GLY A 327 -33.29 1.28 30.23
CA GLY A 327 -34.35 0.39 29.74
C GLY A 327 -34.63 -0.82 30.64
N ALA A 328 -33.91 -0.96 31.76
CA ALA A 328 -34.43 -1.68 32.92
C ALA A 328 -35.63 -0.95 33.58
N THR A 329 -35.96 0.27 33.15
CA THR A 329 -37.06 1.10 33.69
C THR A 329 -37.90 1.85 32.64
N GLY A 330 -37.91 1.47 31.36
CA GLY A 330 -38.84 2.10 30.42
C GLY A 330 -38.72 1.67 28.97
N ASN A 331 -39.84 1.16 28.43
CA ASN A 331 -40.03 0.89 27.00
C ASN A 331 -39.86 2.16 26.17
N ILE A 332 -38.85 2.20 25.30
CA ILE A 332 -38.78 3.14 24.19
C ILE A 332 -38.60 2.31 22.93
N GLU A 333 -39.52 2.46 21.98
CA GLU A 333 -39.54 1.69 20.74
C GLU A 333 -38.29 1.94 19.89
N PRO A 334 -37.75 0.89 19.24
CA PRO A 334 -36.63 1.02 18.32
C PRO A 334 -37.05 1.80 17.07
N VAL A 335 -36.37 2.92 16.81
CA VAL A 335 -36.49 3.63 15.54
C VAL A 335 -35.88 2.77 14.44
N GLU A 336 -36.72 2.27 13.53
CA GLU A 336 -36.27 1.56 12.33
C GLU A 336 -35.38 2.46 11.46
N LEU A 337 -34.23 1.91 11.07
CA LEU A 337 -33.30 2.53 10.14
C LEU A 337 -33.81 2.25 8.73
N GLU A 338 -34.34 3.27 8.05
CA GLU A 338 -34.48 3.20 6.60
C GLU A 338 -33.09 3.16 5.96
N ASP A 339 -32.73 1.96 5.48
CA ASP A 339 -31.61 1.76 4.57
C ASP A 339 -31.83 2.59 3.31
N LYS A 340 -31.10 3.70 3.22
CA LYS A 340 -31.03 4.47 1.98
C LYS A 340 -30.44 3.56 0.90
N LYS A 341 -31.28 3.24 -0.09
CA LYS A 341 -30.89 2.54 -1.32
C LYS A 341 -29.57 3.11 -1.86
N PRO A 342 -28.65 2.25 -2.33
CA PRO A 342 -27.43 2.71 -2.98
C PRO A 342 -27.81 3.59 -4.17
N LEU A 343 -27.24 4.79 -4.22
CA LEU A 343 -27.30 5.65 -5.39
C LEU A 343 -26.69 4.88 -6.56
N GLY A 344 -27.49 4.71 -7.61
CA GLY A 344 -27.10 4.02 -8.85
C GLY A 344 -25.99 4.71 -9.63
#